data_AF-A0A6B2V400-F1
#
_entry.id   AF-A0A6B2V400-F1
#
_cell.length_a   1.000
_cell.length_b   1.000
_cell.length_c   1.000
_cell.angle_alpha   90.00
_cell.angle_beta   90.00
_cell.angle_gamma   90.00
#
_symmetry.space_group_name_H-M   'P 1'
#
loop_
_entity.id
_entity.type
_entity.pdbx_description
1 polymer ?
#
loop_
_entity_poly.entity_id
_entity_poly.type
_entity_poly.pdbx_seq_one_letter_code
_entity_poly.pdbx_strand_id
1 'polypeptide(L)' 'MTSVEGSSRSARGLLSSVGASWMRAPYPALVVDALGSVVEINARAADLFPAAIPGTALAE' A
#
# COMPACT_ATOMS: atom_id res chain seq x y z
N MET A 1 15.05 -36.77 -2.64
CA MET A 1 13.66 -36.57 -3.11
C MET A 1 12.88 -35.95 -1.95
N THR A 2 12.72 -34.64 -1.94
CA THR A 2 11.83 -33.94 -1.00
C THR A 2 11.21 -32.77 -1.75
N SER A 3 9.90 -32.86 -2.01
CA SER A 3 9.11 -31.86 -2.70
C SER A 3 9.14 -30.53 -1.97
N VAL A 4 9.38 -29.43 -2.70
CA VAL A 4 9.03 -28.09 -2.25
C VAL A 4 7.52 -27.95 -2.45
N GLU A 5 6.77 -28.19 -1.38
CA GLU A 5 5.33 -27.92 -1.32
C GLU A 5 5.11 -26.43 -1.08
N GLY A 6 4.34 -25.84 -2.00
CA GLY A 6 4.12 -24.41 -2.11
C GLY A 6 3.47 -23.79 -0.89
N SER A 7 4.08 -22.71 -0.40
CA SER A 7 3.47 -21.78 0.55
C SER A 7 3.28 -20.43 -0.12
N SER A 8 2.40 -20.36 -1.13
CA SER A 8 2.08 -19.10 -1.82
C SER A 8 0.79 -18.45 -1.33
N ARG A 9 0.00 -19.12 -0.47
CA ARG A 9 -1.30 -18.59 0.01
C ARG A 9 -1.24 -17.83 1.33
N SER A 10 -0.26 -18.09 2.21
CA SER A 10 -0.28 -17.53 3.58
C SER A 10 0.36 -16.13 3.68
N ALA A 11 1.34 -15.81 2.82
CA ALA A 11 2.01 -14.50 2.86
C ALA A 11 1.07 -13.32 2.53
N ARG A 12 0.08 -13.53 1.66
CA ARG A 12 -0.82 -12.46 1.20
C ARG A 12 -1.78 -11.98 2.31
N GLY A 13 -2.18 -12.87 3.22
CA GLY A 13 -3.08 -12.53 4.34
C GLY A 13 -2.35 -11.78 5.48
N LEU A 14 -1.11 -12.16 5.79
CA LEU A 14 -0.30 -11.48 6.80
C LEU A 14 0.22 -10.11 6.32
N LEU A 15 0.61 -10.01 5.04
CA LEU A 15 0.94 -8.72 4.42
C LEU A 15 -0.27 -7.79 4.30
N SER A 16 -1.48 -8.33 4.12
CA SER A 16 -2.71 -7.53 4.10
C SER A 16 -3.02 -6.88 5.45
N SER A 17 -2.75 -7.55 6.58
CA SER A 17 -3.04 -6.99 7.90
C SER A 17 -1.95 -6.03 8.41
N VAL A 18 -0.67 -6.36 8.23
CA VAL A 18 0.44 -5.46 8.61
C VAL A 18 0.52 -4.27 7.64
N GLY A 19 0.33 -4.55 6.35
CA GLY A 19 0.26 -3.56 5.29
C GLY A 19 -0.97 -2.66 5.34
N ALA A 20 -1.95 -2.90 6.20
CA ALA A 20 -3.08 -1.98 6.41
C ALA A 20 -2.94 -1.15 7.71
N SER A 21 -1.94 -1.40 8.56
CA SER A 21 -1.79 -0.70 9.84
C SER A 21 -1.55 0.80 9.67
N TRP A 22 -0.82 1.18 8.62
CA TRP A 22 -0.53 2.58 8.30
C TRP A 22 -1.76 3.37 7.81
N MET A 23 -2.82 2.68 7.35
CA MET A 23 -4.09 3.32 6.98
C MET A 23 -4.76 4.01 8.17
N ARG A 24 -4.42 3.61 9.41
CA ARG A 24 -4.89 4.23 10.66
C ARG A 24 -3.81 5.04 11.37
N ALA A 25 -2.64 5.22 10.76
CA ALA A 25 -1.56 5.97 11.37
C ALA A 25 -1.97 7.44 11.58
N PRO A 26 -1.48 8.09 12.66
CA PRO A 26 -1.77 9.49 12.92
C PRO A 26 -1.05 10.44 11.95
N TYR A 27 -0.06 9.94 11.21
CA TYR A 27 0.72 10.72 10.25
C TYR A 27 0.28 10.43 8.81
N PRO A 28 0.31 11.45 7.92
CA PRO A 28 0.06 11.29 6.49
C PRO A 28 0.99 10.25 5.87
N ALA A 29 0.42 9.31 5.12
CA ALA A 29 1.17 8.31 4.38
C ALA A 29 0.49 7.98 3.05
N LEU A 30 1.33 7.62 2.08
CA LEU A 30 1.02 7.39 0.69
C LEU A 30 1.92 6.25 0.21
N VAL A 31 1.37 5.38 -0.63
CA VAL A 31 2.12 4.34 -1.33
C VAL A 31 2.08 4.65 -2.82
N VAL A 32 3.25 4.64 -3.46
CA VAL A 32 3.39 4.78 -4.91
C VAL A 32 3.91 3.50 -5.53
N ASP A 33 3.54 3.24 -6.77
CA ASP A 33 4.16 2.20 -7.58
C ASP A 33 5.53 2.64 -8.10
N ALA A 34 6.21 1.72 -8.80
CA ALA A 34 7.53 1.97 -9.37
C ALA A 34 7.54 3.03 -10.48
N LEU A 35 6.37 3.41 -11.02
CA LEU A 35 6.20 4.45 -12.02
C LEU A 35 5.81 5.81 -11.39
N GLY A 36 5.72 5.88 -10.06
CA GLY A 36 5.36 7.09 -9.32
C GLY A 36 3.86 7.35 -9.24
N SER A 37 3.01 6.37 -9.58
CA SER A 37 1.56 6.51 -9.46
C SER A 37 1.10 6.14 -8.06
N VAL A 38 0.18 6.92 -7.49
CA VAL A 38 -0.47 6.65 -6.20
C VAL A 38 -1.17 5.29 -6.28
N VAL A 39 -0.90 4.40 -5.34
CA VAL A 39 -1.56 3.09 -5.21
C VAL A 39 -2.55 3.12 -4.05
N GLU A 40 -2.11 3.64 -2.90
CA GLU A 40 -2.94 3.78 -1.71
C GLU A 40 -2.60 5.09 -0.98
N ILE A 41 -3.58 5.60 -0.25
CA ILE A 41 -3.48 6.82 0.55
C ILE A 41 -4.28 6.65 1.84
N ASN A 42 -3.71 7.08 2.97
CA ASN A 42 -4.45 7.08 4.23
C ASN A 42 -5.28 8.37 4.39
N ALA A 43 -6.23 8.35 5.33
CA ALA A 43 -7.13 9.48 5.55
C ALA A 43 -6.38 10.81 5.82
N ARG A 44 -5.29 10.75 6.59
CA ARG A 44 -4.49 11.94 6.93
C ARG A 44 -3.75 12.53 5.73
N ALA A 45 -3.30 11.70 4.80
CA ALA A 45 -2.74 12.17 3.54
C ALA A 45 -3.83 12.66 2.58
N ALA A 46 -4.99 12.01 2.53
CA ALA A 46 -6.12 12.45 1.70
C ALA A 46 -6.62 13.86 2.09
N ASP A 47 -6.61 14.19 3.39
CA ASP A 47 -6.94 15.52 3.90
C ASP A 47 -5.98 16.61 3.35
N LEU A 48 -4.71 16.26 3.11
CA LEU A 48 -3.67 17.19 2.64
C LEU A 48 -3.54 17.22 1.11
N PHE A 49 -3.75 16.08 0.46
CA PHE A 49 -3.55 15.88 -0.98
C PHE A 49 -4.86 15.40 -1.63
N PRO A 50 -5.90 16.24 -1.73
CA PRO A 50 -7.22 15.83 -2.23
C PRO A 50 -7.21 15.36 -3.70
N ALA A 51 -6.18 15.70 -4.47
CA ALA A 51 -5.98 15.23 -5.84
C ALA A 51 -5.19 13.91 -5.95
N ALA A 52 -4.57 13.43 -4.86
CA ALA A 52 -3.78 12.21 -4.82
C ALA A 52 -4.69 10.98 -4.64
N ILE A 53 -5.51 10.71 -5.66
CA ILE A 53 -6.31 9.50 -5.77
C ILE A 53 -5.49 8.36 -6.40
N PRO A 54 -5.87 7.08 -6.19
CA PRO A 54 -5.21 5.96 -6.85
C PRO A 54 -5.14 6.14 -8.37
N GLY A 55 -3.96 5.95 -8.94
CA GLY A 55 -3.64 6.15 -10.36
C GLY A 55 -3.15 7.55 -10.71
N THR A 56 -3.24 8.53 -9.80
CA THR A 56 -2.65 9.86 -10.04
C THR A 56 -1.13 9.77 -10.00
N ALA A 57 -0.46 10.34 -10.99
CA ALA A 57 0.99 10.54 -10.93
C ALA A 57 1.33 11.60 -9.87
N LEU A 58 2.24 11.29 -8.96
CA LEU A 58 2.87 12.34 -8.16
C LEU A 58 3.79 13.13 -9.08
N ALA A 59 3.38 14.36 -9.38
CA ALA A 59 4.21 15.31 -10.09
C ALA A 59 5.53 15.50 -9.33
N GLU A 60 6.64 15.62 -10.07
CA GLU A 60 7.92 16.08 -9.51
C GLU A 60 7.89 17.57 -9.17
#